data_AF-A0AAJ0HBK4-F1
#
_entry.id   AF-A0AAJ0HBK4-F1
#
_cell.length_a   1.000
_cell.length_b   1.000
_cell.length_c   1.000
_cell.angle_alpha   90.00
_cell.angle_beta   90.00
_cell.angle_gamma   90.00
#
_symmetry.space_group_name_H-M   'P 1'
#
loop_
_entity.id
_entity.type
_entity.pdbx_description
1 polymer ?
#
loop_
_entity_poly.entity_id
_entity_poly.type
_entity_poly.pdbx_seq_one_letter_code
_entity_poly.pdbx_strand_id
1 'polypeptide(L)'
;MGKPSLQTRPSDDGVSLHTQHDRFLDDDAPELQVDDLPPLYEDAIDPNSSSSSAPLLGPDPTSFPHVHLVDPFNVDPTHGTENYLNDSLDTEPETLEKHIMCWAKRPPRPFVRLLGTHSETVDSSGKKERKTVTDFDVQVELTPYLYSDAIRHIAPFAHMHTAENEELARRGTVFRTRAPGAKQNIEIGLPEKPSLAEWCHRYCASHAGLKCMTLQRRFTGFDEAFVRRRMVELVHSTNYRGNLQVQFPVKDQYVQVFNNCKINQWRLTRWIFWLCTLTLMVLFTWPYLFFRTKRFEIVQVDWAYSVDGSDGRKRYASISEERWYNMWGRAISRAVLQKRQSTLDQRDLLMAEGAGPDFSSVPAEGALGFLMAGVVAMGEVNRQLGWGGDS
;
A
#
# COMPACT_ATOMS: atom_id res chain seq x y z
N MET A 1 -5.28 -81.67 27.23
CA MET A 1 -6.39 -81.13 28.04
C MET A 1 -5.74 -80.38 29.20
N GLY A 2 -6.04 -79.16 29.63
CA GLY A 2 -7.03 -78.11 29.31
C GLY A 2 -6.67 -76.92 30.23
N LYS A 3 -7.01 -75.69 29.82
CA LYS A 3 -6.67 -74.40 30.49
C LYS A 3 -7.25 -74.28 31.92
N PRO A 4 -6.87 -73.23 32.69
CA PRO A 4 -7.79 -72.07 32.74
C PRO A 4 -7.11 -70.68 32.84
N SER A 5 -7.97 -69.67 32.93
CA SER A 5 -7.85 -68.25 32.59
C SER A 5 -7.84 -67.28 33.78
N LEU A 6 -7.22 -66.12 33.54
CA LEU A 6 -7.34 -64.75 34.11
C LEU A 6 -8.34 -64.43 35.23
N GLN A 7 -7.88 -63.62 36.21
CA GLN A 7 -8.68 -62.54 36.80
C GLN A 7 -7.83 -61.38 37.41
N THR A 8 -8.07 -60.19 36.85
CA THR A 8 -8.16 -58.79 37.35
C THR A 8 -7.49 -58.29 38.66
N ARG A 9 -6.86 -57.10 38.53
CA ARG A 9 -6.44 -56.11 39.56
C ARG A 9 -7.66 -55.50 40.32
N PRO A 10 -7.52 -54.91 41.54
CA PRO A 10 -7.14 -53.48 41.66
C PRO A 10 -6.39 -53.03 42.95
N SER A 11 -5.91 -51.76 42.92
CA SER A 11 -5.64 -50.75 43.99
C SER A 11 -5.08 -51.15 45.37
N ASP A 12 -4.10 -50.42 45.92
CA ASP A 12 -4.38 -49.28 46.83
C ASP A 12 -3.12 -48.50 47.29
N ASP A 13 -3.42 -47.32 47.81
CA ASP A 13 -2.68 -46.14 48.22
C ASP A 13 -1.57 -46.25 49.29
N GLY A 14 -0.65 -45.28 49.22
CA GLY A 14 -0.48 -44.30 50.30
C GLY A 14 0.57 -44.56 51.39
N VAL A 15 1.73 -43.87 51.29
CA VAL A 15 2.51 -43.47 52.48
C VAL A 15 3.18 -42.11 52.25
N SER A 16 2.72 -41.09 52.98
CA SER A 16 3.49 -39.90 53.31
C SER A 16 4.28 -40.15 54.58
N LEU A 17 5.51 -39.65 54.69
CA LEU A 17 6.07 -39.18 55.96
C LEU A 17 7.23 -38.20 55.72
N HIS A 18 7.16 -37.11 56.47
CA HIS A 18 8.00 -35.93 56.49
C HIS A 18 9.33 -36.19 57.23
N THR A 19 10.38 -35.50 56.79
CA THR A 19 11.47 -34.89 57.60
C THR A 19 12.66 -35.74 58.09
N GLN A 20 13.83 -35.48 57.52
CA GLN A 20 15.18 -35.30 58.15
C GLN A 20 16.16 -34.94 57.00
N HIS A 21 16.51 -33.68 56.79
CA HIS A 21 17.63 -32.92 57.35
C HIS A 21 19.04 -33.49 57.06
N ASP A 22 19.68 -32.82 56.09
CA ASP A 22 21.07 -32.38 56.03
C ASP A 22 22.26 -33.35 55.82
N ARG A 23 23.09 -32.89 54.86
CA ARG A 23 24.53 -33.11 54.65
C ARG A 23 24.93 -34.35 53.85
N PHE A 24 25.05 -34.19 52.54
CA PHE A 24 26.35 -34.27 51.86
C PHE A 24 26.35 -33.23 50.72
N LEU A 25 27.21 -32.22 50.87
CA LEU A 25 27.53 -31.22 49.85
C LEU A 25 28.46 -31.86 48.83
N ASP A 26 28.01 -31.99 47.58
CA ASP A 26 28.91 -32.05 46.42
C ASP A 26 29.19 -30.60 46.01
N ASP A 27 30.33 -30.09 46.44
CA ASP A 27 30.78 -28.70 46.33
C ASP A 27 31.73 -28.51 45.14
N ASP A 28 31.32 -28.97 43.94
CA ASP A 28 32.16 -28.91 42.74
C ASP A 28 31.35 -28.64 41.44
N ALA A 29 30.29 -27.83 41.56
CA ALA A 29 29.70 -27.15 40.41
C ALA A 29 30.12 -25.68 40.44
N PRO A 30 30.84 -25.15 39.43
CA PRO A 30 31.15 -23.72 39.41
C PRO A 30 29.84 -22.93 39.35
N GLU A 31 29.58 -22.14 40.39
CA GLU A 31 28.49 -21.17 40.39
C GLU A 31 28.72 -20.20 39.22
N LEU A 32 27.84 -20.24 38.22
CA LEU A 32 27.81 -19.25 37.15
C LEU A 32 27.54 -17.90 37.80
N GLN A 33 28.57 -17.05 37.87
CA GLN A 33 28.43 -15.66 38.26
C GLN A 33 27.47 -15.00 37.26
N VAL A 34 26.47 -14.28 37.80
CA VAL A 34 25.43 -13.59 37.01
C VAL A 34 26.04 -12.61 35.99
N ASP A 35 27.30 -12.22 36.18
CA ASP A 35 28.08 -11.35 35.30
C ASP A 35 28.63 -12.01 34.01
N ASP A 36 28.55 -13.34 33.88
CA ASP A 36 29.00 -14.09 32.69
C ASP A 36 27.85 -14.46 31.73
N LEU A 37 26.64 -13.97 31.99
CA LEU A 37 25.54 -14.06 31.04
C LEU A 37 25.79 -13.05 29.90
N PRO A 38 25.66 -13.46 28.62
CA PRO A 38 25.69 -12.49 27.52
C PRO A 38 24.60 -11.45 27.76
N PRO A 39 24.87 -10.16 27.47
CA PRO A 39 23.89 -9.11 27.69
C PRO A 39 22.58 -9.44 27.01
N LEU A 40 21.47 -9.21 27.71
CA LEU A 40 20.14 -9.31 27.12
C LEU A 40 20.10 -8.36 25.92
N TYR A 41 19.73 -8.86 24.75
CA TYR A 41 19.75 -8.11 23.48
C TYR A 41 18.87 -6.84 23.45
N GLU A 42 18.16 -6.53 24.54
CA GLU A 42 17.35 -5.31 24.67
C GLU A 42 18.20 -4.07 25.02
N ASP A 43 19.41 -4.23 25.58
CA ASP A 43 20.24 -3.10 26.03
C ASP A 43 21.35 -2.68 25.04
N ALA A 44 21.48 -3.35 23.88
CA ALA A 44 22.42 -2.98 22.83
C ALA A 44 21.86 -1.89 21.87
N ILE A 45 21.01 -0.99 22.39
CA ILE A 45 20.59 0.20 21.65
C ILE A 45 21.66 1.27 21.90
N ASP A 46 22.71 1.27 21.07
CA ASP A 46 23.59 2.42 20.93
C ASP A 46 22.72 3.65 20.59
N PRO A 47 22.71 4.73 21.41
CA PRO A 47 21.89 5.91 21.15
C PRO A 47 22.31 6.69 19.89
N ASN A 48 23.41 6.27 19.25
CA ASN A 48 23.91 6.80 17.98
C ASN A 48 23.83 5.79 16.81
N SER A 49 23.31 4.58 17.03
CA SER A 49 23.00 3.66 15.93
C SER A 49 21.55 3.83 15.52
N SER A 50 21.33 4.56 14.44
CA SER A 50 20.03 4.60 13.78
C SER A 50 19.78 3.23 13.12
N SER A 51 19.36 2.23 13.90
CA SER A 51 18.61 1.09 13.39
C SER A 51 17.25 1.62 12.94
N SER A 52 17.21 2.25 11.77
CA SER A 52 15.96 2.52 11.06
C SER A 52 15.37 1.18 10.63
N SER A 53 14.72 0.52 11.57
CA SER A 53 13.67 -0.46 11.35
C SER A 53 12.63 0.21 10.47
N ALA A 54 12.23 -0.44 9.38
CA ALA A 54 11.21 0.11 8.50
C ALA A 54 9.95 0.45 9.32
N PRO A 55 9.37 1.66 9.16
CA PRO A 55 8.21 2.06 9.92
C PRO A 55 7.03 1.13 9.61
N LEU A 56 6.54 0.44 10.64
CA LEU A 56 5.49 -0.57 10.55
C LEU A 56 4.12 0.13 10.58
N LEU A 57 3.24 -0.17 9.62
CA LEU A 57 1.84 0.20 9.71
C LEU A 57 1.10 -0.88 10.51
N GLY A 58 0.37 -0.47 11.55
CA GLY A 58 -0.63 -1.33 12.20
C GLY A 58 -1.77 -1.70 11.24
N PRO A 59 -2.69 -2.60 11.64
CA PRO A 59 -3.84 -2.92 10.83
C PRO A 59 -4.69 -1.65 10.64
N ASP A 60 -4.72 -1.18 9.40
CA ASP A 60 -5.45 -0.01 8.90
C ASP A 60 -4.77 1.37 9.06
N PRO A 61 -4.00 1.86 8.06
CA PRO A 61 -3.45 3.22 8.07
C PRO A 61 -4.52 4.33 7.99
N THR A 62 -5.80 3.98 7.95
CA THR A 62 -6.92 4.91 7.84
C THR A 62 -7.52 5.32 9.20
N SER A 63 -7.08 4.71 10.31
CA SER A 63 -7.51 5.08 11.66
C SER A 63 -6.83 6.37 12.13
N PHE A 64 -7.18 7.48 11.49
CA PHE A 64 -6.94 8.81 12.04
C PHE A 64 -7.96 9.05 13.15
N PRO A 65 -7.57 9.64 14.30
CA PRO A 65 -8.52 9.92 15.37
C PRO A 65 -9.71 10.68 14.79
N HIS A 66 -10.91 10.13 15.00
CA HIS A 66 -12.18 10.63 14.47
C HIS A 66 -12.40 12.09 14.89
N VAL A 67 -11.87 13.02 14.11
CA VAL A 67 -12.45 14.33 13.94
C VAL A 67 -13.81 14.09 13.28
N HIS A 68 -14.84 14.88 13.61
CA HIS A 68 -16.19 14.83 13.02
C HIS A 68 -16.19 15.07 11.50
N LEU A 69 -15.58 14.16 10.74
CA LEU A 69 -15.53 14.17 9.31
C LEU A 69 -16.82 13.56 8.79
N VAL A 70 -17.43 14.24 7.84
CA VAL A 70 -18.52 13.70 7.05
C VAL A 70 -18.05 12.40 6.40
N ASP A 71 -18.91 11.38 6.35
CA ASP A 71 -18.63 10.13 5.64
C ASP A 71 -18.68 10.33 4.11
N PRO A 72 -17.85 9.62 3.33
CA PRO A 72 -17.93 9.67 1.88
C PRO A 72 -19.26 9.10 1.40
N PHE A 73 -19.87 9.74 0.39
CA PHE A 73 -21.08 9.24 -0.27
C PHE A 73 -20.80 7.93 -1.03
N ASN A 74 -19.64 7.84 -1.68
CA ASN A 74 -19.19 6.65 -2.40
C ASN A 74 -17.66 6.66 -2.52
N VAL A 75 -17.04 5.49 -2.37
CA VAL A 75 -15.62 5.26 -2.66
C VAL A 75 -15.51 4.40 -3.92
N ASP A 76 -14.76 4.90 -4.91
CA ASP A 76 -14.45 4.16 -6.13
C ASP A 76 -13.61 2.91 -5.78
N PRO A 77 -14.07 1.68 -6.08
CA PRO A 77 -13.38 0.46 -5.67
C PRO A 77 -12.06 0.25 -6.41
N THR A 78 -11.88 0.87 -7.58
CA THR A 78 -10.68 0.68 -8.40
C THR A 78 -9.54 1.58 -7.94
N HIS A 79 -9.80 2.88 -7.81
CA HIS A 79 -8.77 3.87 -7.46
C HIS A 79 -8.84 4.35 -6.00
N GLY A 80 -9.87 4.00 -5.25
CA GLY A 80 -10.07 4.51 -3.89
C GLY A 80 -10.44 6.00 -3.85
N THR A 81 -10.98 6.54 -4.96
CA THR A 81 -11.40 7.94 -5.00
C THR A 81 -12.64 8.14 -4.13
N GLU A 82 -12.51 9.01 -3.13
CA GLU A 82 -13.60 9.33 -2.21
C GLU A 82 -14.43 10.48 -2.77
N ASN A 83 -15.73 10.25 -2.89
CA ASN A 83 -16.69 11.23 -3.37
C ASN A 83 -17.56 11.69 -2.20
N TYR A 84 -17.51 12.98 -1.91
CA TYR A 84 -18.30 13.61 -0.85
C TYR A 84 -19.45 14.39 -1.47
N LEU A 85 -20.61 14.26 -0.84
CA LEU A 85 -21.82 14.97 -1.21
C LEU A 85 -22.56 15.36 0.07
N ASN A 86 -22.30 16.55 0.57
CA ASN A 86 -22.90 17.07 1.79
C ASN A 86 -23.15 18.56 1.66
N ASP A 87 -24.28 19.03 2.16
CA ASP A 87 -24.71 20.43 2.13
C ASP A 87 -23.78 21.34 2.93
N SER A 88 -23.30 20.89 4.10
CA SER A 88 -22.37 21.65 4.94
C SER A 88 -21.04 21.91 4.23
N LEU A 89 -20.56 20.95 3.42
CA LEU A 89 -19.33 21.10 2.64
C LEU A 89 -19.51 22.01 1.41
N ASP A 90 -20.75 22.30 1.02
CA ASP A 90 -21.07 23.15 -0.13
C ASP A 90 -21.36 24.60 0.28
N THR A 91 -22.01 24.77 1.43
CA THR A 91 -22.46 26.07 1.93
C THR A 91 -21.46 26.74 2.87
N GLU A 92 -20.75 25.98 3.71
CA GLU A 92 -19.89 26.51 4.77
C GLU A 92 -18.39 26.39 4.41
N PRO A 93 -17.71 27.52 4.09
CA PRO A 93 -16.32 27.49 3.63
C PRO A 93 -15.33 27.05 4.73
N GLU A 94 -15.58 27.42 6.00
CA GLU A 94 -14.72 27.02 7.12
C GLU A 94 -14.78 25.51 7.39
N THR A 95 -15.99 24.93 7.29
CA THR A 95 -16.21 23.49 7.46
C THR A 95 -15.48 22.73 6.37
N LEU A 96 -15.58 23.20 5.12
CA LEU A 96 -14.88 22.65 3.97
C LEU A 96 -13.35 22.73 4.13
N GLU A 97 -12.81 23.87 4.57
CA GLU A 97 -11.38 24.04 4.81
C GLU A 97 -10.84 23.06 5.86
N LYS A 98 -11.52 22.94 7.02
CA LYS A 98 -11.15 21.99 8.08
C LYS A 98 -11.12 20.54 7.57
N HIS A 99 -12.09 20.17 6.73
CA HIS A 99 -12.13 18.84 6.11
C HIS A 99 -10.98 18.61 5.14
N ILE A 100 -10.67 19.58 4.27
CA ILE A 100 -9.53 19.47 3.35
C ILE A 100 -8.22 19.31 4.12
N MET A 101 -8.01 20.11 5.18
CA MET A 101 -6.82 19.98 6.02
C MET A 101 -6.72 18.60 6.67
N CYS A 102 -7.84 18.02 7.11
CA CYS A 102 -7.85 16.66 7.64
C CYS A 102 -7.54 15.62 6.55
N TRP A 103 -8.17 15.74 5.38
CA TRP A 103 -7.94 14.85 4.25
C TRP A 103 -6.51 14.96 3.70
N ALA A 104 -5.88 16.12 3.79
CA ALA A 104 -4.50 16.35 3.39
C ALA A 104 -3.49 15.58 4.26
N LYS A 105 -3.83 15.30 5.53
CA LYS A 105 -3.01 14.47 6.43
C LYS A 105 -3.04 12.98 6.09
N ARG A 106 -4.03 12.53 5.31
CA ARG A 106 -4.11 11.14 4.86
C ARG A 106 -3.21 10.96 3.63
N PRO A 107 -2.31 9.96 3.62
CA PRO A 107 -1.40 9.74 2.50
C PRO A 107 -2.13 9.10 1.31
N PRO A 108 -1.60 9.27 0.08
CA PRO A 108 -1.97 8.39 -1.01
C PRO A 108 -1.43 6.97 -0.72
N ARG A 109 -2.00 5.97 -1.39
CA ARG A 109 -1.56 4.57 -1.30
C ARG A 109 -0.86 4.11 -2.57
N PRO A 110 0.45 4.39 -2.74
CA PRO A 110 1.23 3.89 -3.86
C PRO A 110 1.54 2.39 -3.71
N PHE A 111 1.56 1.66 -4.82
CA PHE A 111 1.93 0.24 -4.87
C PHE A 111 2.98 -0.01 -5.95
N VAL A 112 3.82 -1.03 -5.75
CA VAL A 112 4.61 -1.65 -6.82
C VAL A 112 3.90 -2.95 -7.24
N ARG A 113 3.39 -3.00 -8.46
CA ARG A 113 2.67 -4.15 -9.02
C ARG A 113 3.49 -4.86 -10.09
N LEU A 114 3.64 -6.17 -9.97
CA LEU A 114 4.26 -7.04 -10.97
C LEU A 114 3.19 -7.95 -11.54
N LEU A 115 2.89 -7.79 -12.83
CA LEU A 115 1.91 -8.58 -13.57
C LEU A 115 2.64 -9.43 -14.62
N GLY A 116 2.61 -10.75 -14.46
CA GLY A 116 3.08 -11.70 -15.46
C GLY A 116 1.91 -12.29 -16.24
N THR A 117 1.96 -12.20 -17.56
CA THR A 117 0.95 -12.80 -18.45
C THR A 117 1.61 -13.56 -19.59
N HIS A 118 0.97 -14.63 -20.05
CA HIS A 118 1.34 -15.32 -21.29
C HIS A 118 0.11 -15.51 -22.17
N SER A 119 0.34 -15.79 -23.45
CA SER A 119 -0.74 -16.11 -24.39
C SER A 119 -0.82 -17.60 -24.63
N GLU A 120 -2.02 -18.16 -24.50
CA GLU A 120 -2.33 -19.54 -24.86
C GLU A 120 -3.25 -19.55 -26.09
N THR A 121 -2.98 -20.42 -27.05
CA THR A 121 -3.84 -20.63 -28.21
C THR A 121 -4.82 -21.76 -27.92
N VAL A 122 -6.09 -21.42 -27.70
CA VAL A 122 -7.14 -22.41 -27.39
C VAL A 122 -7.97 -22.69 -28.63
N ASP A 123 -8.06 -23.97 -29.02
CA ASP A 123 -8.99 -24.43 -30.04
C ASP A 123 -10.39 -24.60 -29.42
N SER A 124 -11.30 -23.66 -29.71
CA SER A 124 -12.68 -23.71 -29.28
C SER A 124 -13.59 -23.85 -30.50
N SER A 125 -14.27 -24.99 -30.63
CA SER A 125 -15.23 -25.25 -31.72
C SER A 125 -14.66 -25.04 -33.13
N GLY A 126 -13.43 -25.50 -33.38
CA GLY A 126 -12.76 -25.41 -34.69
C GLY A 126 -12.20 -24.02 -35.04
N LYS A 127 -12.25 -23.06 -34.10
CA LYS A 127 -11.57 -21.77 -34.22
C LYS A 127 -10.45 -21.67 -33.19
N LYS A 128 -9.26 -21.27 -33.66
CA LYS A 128 -8.12 -20.92 -32.82
C LYS A 128 -8.31 -19.52 -32.27
N GLU A 129 -8.44 -19.40 -30.96
CA GLU A 129 -8.50 -18.11 -30.26
C GLU A 129 -7.29 -17.96 -29.34
N ARG A 130 -6.63 -16.79 -29.41
CA ARG A 130 -5.51 -16.46 -28.54
C ARG A 130 -6.04 -15.84 -27.25
N LYS A 131 -5.83 -16.50 -26.12
CA LYS A 131 -6.27 -16.05 -24.80
C LYS A 131 -5.07 -15.64 -23.95
N THR A 132 -5.14 -14.46 -23.33
CA THR A 132 -4.12 -14.02 -22.36
C THR A 132 -4.47 -14.56 -20.97
N VAL A 133 -3.51 -15.26 -20.35
CA VAL A 133 -3.64 -15.86 -19.02
C VAL A 133 -2.67 -15.16 -18.07
N THR A 134 -3.17 -14.81 -16.87
CA THR A 134 -2.35 -14.20 -15.80
C THR A 134 -1.64 -15.28 -15.01
N ASP A 135 -0.32 -15.30 -15.07
CA ASP A 135 0.53 -16.21 -14.30
C ASP A 135 0.66 -15.77 -12.85
N PHE A 136 0.89 -14.48 -12.61
CA PHE A 136 1.03 -13.90 -11.28
C PHE A 136 0.66 -12.41 -11.31
N ASP A 137 0.15 -11.91 -10.18
CA ASP A 137 -0.19 -10.51 -9.96
C ASP A 137 0.16 -10.16 -8.51
N VAL A 138 1.39 -9.69 -8.31
CA VAL A 138 1.96 -9.44 -6.98
C VAL A 138 2.06 -7.94 -6.76
N GLN A 139 1.55 -7.46 -5.62
CA GLN A 139 1.55 -6.03 -5.27
C GLN A 139 2.21 -5.79 -3.93
N VAL A 140 3.02 -4.74 -3.80
CA VAL A 140 3.63 -4.32 -2.53
C VAL A 140 3.24 -2.88 -2.26
N GLU A 141 2.71 -2.59 -1.08
CA GLU A 141 2.32 -1.25 -0.68
C GLU A 141 3.54 -0.40 -0.27
N LEU A 142 3.59 0.84 -0.74
CA LEU A 142 4.66 1.80 -0.46
C LEU A 142 4.29 2.84 0.61
N THR A 143 3.02 2.93 0.99
CA THR A 143 2.50 3.87 2.01
C THR A 143 3.28 3.89 3.32
N PRO A 144 3.71 2.75 3.92
CA PRO A 144 4.48 2.78 5.17
C PRO A 144 5.73 3.65 5.08
N TYR A 145 6.36 3.68 3.90
CA TYR A 145 7.64 4.33 3.68
C TYR A 145 7.55 5.84 3.47
N LEU A 146 6.34 6.40 3.42
CA LEU A 146 6.09 7.84 3.37
C LEU A 146 6.26 8.53 4.74
N TYR A 147 6.34 7.76 5.81
CA TYR A 147 6.52 8.26 7.17
C TYR A 147 7.96 8.04 7.64
N SER A 148 8.55 9.00 8.33
CA SER A 148 9.79 8.75 9.09
C SER A 148 9.51 7.94 10.35
N ASP A 149 8.34 8.18 10.95
CA ASP A 149 7.81 7.43 12.08
C ASP A 149 6.32 7.17 11.82
N ALA A 150 5.97 5.93 11.47
CA ALA A 150 4.60 5.53 11.20
C ALA A 150 3.71 5.54 12.45
N ILE A 151 4.28 5.29 13.64
CA ILE A 151 3.52 5.24 14.89
C ILE A 151 3.06 6.66 15.27
N ARG A 152 3.95 7.63 15.08
CA ARG A 152 3.66 9.05 15.36
C ARG A 152 3.05 9.79 14.17
N HIS A 153 2.83 9.11 13.04
CA HIS A 153 2.35 9.70 11.78
C HIS A 153 3.18 10.92 11.32
N ILE A 154 4.49 10.87 11.54
CA ILE A 154 5.39 11.96 11.15
C ILE A 154 5.78 11.75 9.69
N ALA A 155 5.22 12.58 8.82
CA ALA A 155 5.53 12.62 7.39
C ALA A 155 6.40 13.86 7.11
N PRO A 156 7.74 13.73 7.04
CA PRO A 156 8.64 14.88 6.98
C PRO A 156 8.52 15.68 5.67
N PHE A 157 8.07 15.02 4.59
CA PHE A 157 7.97 15.62 3.25
C PHE A 157 6.54 15.67 2.72
N ALA A 158 5.55 15.73 3.62
CA ALA A 158 4.16 16.01 3.26
C ALA A 158 3.95 17.53 3.25
N HIS A 159 3.73 18.10 2.06
CA HIS A 159 3.49 19.53 1.90
C HIS A 159 2.21 19.79 1.12
N MET A 160 1.35 20.62 1.68
CA MET A 160 0.11 21.04 1.05
C MET A 160 0.30 22.41 0.40
N HIS A 161 -0.10 22.55 -0.85
CA HIS A 161 -0.10 23.83 -1.55
C HIS A 161 -1.34 24.01 -2.41
N THR A 162 -1.71 25.27 -2.61
CA THR A 162 -2.70 25.67 -3.60
C THR A 162 -2.05 25.94 -4.95
N ALA A 163 -2.80 25.74 -6.03
CA ALA A 163 -2.33 25.89 -7.41
C ALA A 163 -1.75 27.28 -7.66
N GLU A 164 -0.49 27.30 -8.08
CA GLU A 164 0.28 28.52 -8.35
C GLU A 164 -0.32 29.31 -9.50
N ASN A 165 -0.14 30.62 -9.55
CA ASN A 165 -0.79 31.46 -10.56
C ASN A 165 -0.45 31.06 -12.02
N GLU A 166 0.76 30.56 -12.25
CA GLU A 166 1.22 30.14 -13.58
C GLU A 166 0.79 28.71 -13.94
N GLU A 167 0.42 27.91 -12.94
CA GLU A 167 0.04 26.52 -13.12
C GLU A 167 -1.32 26.41 -13.84
N LEU A 168 -1.37 25.48 -14.80
CA LEU A 168 -2.59 25.11 -15.50
C LEU A 168 -3.49 24.26 -14.60
N ALA A 169 -4.35 24.94 -13.84
CA ALA A 169 -5.32 24.33 -12.94
C ALA A 169 -6.76 24.58 -13.40
N ARG A 170 -7.70 23.73 -12.99
CA ARG A 170 -9.14 24.04 -13.15
C ARG A 170 -9.55 24.92 -11.98
N ARG A 171 -9.84 26.20 -12.22
CA ARG A 171 -10.12 27.21 -11.17
C ARG A 171 -11.59 27.61 -11.15
N GLY A 172 -12.50 26.63 -11.13
CA GLY A 172 -13.92 26.85 -11.38
C GLY A 172 -14.27 26.90 -12.86
N THR A 173 -13.43 26.31 -13.70
CA THR A 173 -13.55 26.22 -15.15
C THR A 173 -13.64 24.75 -15.58
N VAL A 174 -14.11 24.52 -16.81
CA VAL A 174 -14.15 23.17 -17.40
C VAL A 174 -12.75 22.77 -17.88
N PHE A 175 -12.07 23.71 -18.54
CA PHE A 175 -10.71 23.54 -19.04
C PHE A 175 -9.70 24.13 -18.06
N ARG A 176 -8.49 23.58 -18.07
CA ARG A 176 -7.38 24.08 -17.26
C ARG A 176 -6.95 25.45 -17.77
N THR A 177 -6.81 26.39 -16.86
CA THR A 177 -6.51 27.80 -17.15
C THR A 177 -5.58 28.35 -16.09
N ARG A 178 -4.64 29.20 -16.51
CA ARG A 178 -3.78 29.95 -15.59
C ARG A 178 -4.59 31.00 -14.83
N ALA A 179 -4.01 31.56 -13.77
CA ALA A 179 -4.63 32.69 -13.08
C ALA A 179 -4.84 33.87 -14.06
N PRO A 180 -5.92 34.66 -13.89
CA PRO A 180 -6.15 35.84 -14.72
C PRO A 180 -4.96 36.79 -14.59
N GLY A 181 -4.37 37.19 -15.72
CA GLY A 181 -3.18 38.04 -15.77
C GLY A 181 -1.84 37.30 -15.88
N ALA A 182 -1.79 35.99 -15.63
CA ALA A 182 -0.56 35.20 -15.75
C ALA A 182 -0.24 34.86 -17.22
N LYS A 183 0.52 35.73 -17.90
CA LYS A 183 1.14 35.45 -19.20
C LYS A 183 2.59 34.98 -18.97
N GLN A 184 3.07 34.05 -19.79
CA GLN A 184 4.34 33.29 -19.64
C GLN A 184 5.64 34.07 -19.33
N ASN A 185 5.64 35.41 -19.28
CA ASN A 185 6.86 36.23 -19.13
C ASN A 185 6.66 37.59 -18.42
N ILE A 186 5.53 37.85 -17.72
CA ILE A 186 5.33 39.16 -17.05
C ILE A 186 4.76 38.92 -15.64
N GLU A 187 5.63 38.98 -14.64
CA GLU A 187 5.29 38.89 -13.21
C GLU A 187 4.75 40.21 -12.62
N ILE A 188 4.71 41.28 -13.43
CA ILE A 188 4.33 42.61 -12.95
C ILE A 188 2.81 42.71 -12.85
N GLY A 189 2.31 42.69 -11.61
CA GLY A 189 0.89 42.94 -11.29
C GLY A 189 0.01 41.70 -11.18
N LEU A 190 0.57 40.52 -10.93
CA LEU A 190 -0.26 39.35 -10.62
C LEU A 190 -1.03 39.56 -9.30
N PRO A 191 -2.31 39.15 -9.23
CA PRO A 191 -3.01 39.07 -7.96
C PRO A 191 -2.30 38.09 -7.03
N GLU A 192 -2.31 38.39 -5.73
CA GLU A 192 -1.74 37.53 -4.69
C GLU A 192 -2.26 36.09 -4.83
N LYS A 193 -1.38 35.11 -4.57
CA LYS A 193 -1.72 33.68 -4.63
C LYS A 193 -2.90 33.43 -3.68
N PRO A 194 -4.07 33.01 -4.17
CA PRO A 194 -5.22 32.87 -3.29
C PRO A 194 -4.98 31.74 -2.29
N SER A 195 -5.28 32.02 -1.02
CA SER A 195 -5.18 31.07 0.07
C SER A 195 -6.17 29.91 -0.08
N LEU A 196 -5.99 28.85 0.70
CA LEU A 196 -6.95 27.74 0.76
C LEU A 196 -8.35 28.23 1.17
N ALA A 197 -8.41 29.06 2.22
CA ALA A 197 -9.64 29.68 2.70
C ALA A 197 -10.36 30.44 1.58
N GLU A 198 -9.64 31.26 0.81
CA GLU A 198 -10.23 31.97 -0.33
C GLU A 198 -10.80 31.03 -1.39
N TRP A 199 -10.12 29.92 -1.69
CA TRP A 199 -10.64 28.94 -2.64
C TRP A 199 -11.89 28.22 -2.12
N CYS A 200 -11.95 27.90 -0.84
CA CYS A 200 -13.16 27.39 -0.19
C CYS A 200 -14.30 28.41 -0.30
N HIS A 201 -14.05 29.69 0.01
CA HIS A 201 -15.01 30.77 -0.15
C HIS A 201 -15.50 30.90 -1.60
N ARG A 202 -14.59 30.88 -2.59
CA ARG A 202 -14.94 30.94 -4.02
C ARG A 202 -15.74 29.73 -4.48
N TYR A 203 -15.44 28.55 -3.94
CA TYR A 203 -16.20 27.34 -4.22
C TYR A 203 -17.64 27.46 -3.67
N CYS A 204 -17.81 27.84 -2.40
CA CYS A 204 -19.12 28.00 -1.77
C CYS A 204 -19.95 29.12 -2.44
N ALA A 205 -19.32 30.26 -2.74
CA ALA A 205 -19.97 31.41 -3.39
C ALA A 205 -20.32 31.19 -4.87
N SER A 206 -19.79 30.13 -5.51
CA SER A 206 -20.08 29.85 -6.92
C SER A 206 -21.53 29.37 -7.11
N HIS A 207 -22.30 30.12 -7.89
CA HIS A 207 -23.67 29.77 -8.32
C HIS A 207 -23.73 28.69 -9.41
N ALA A 208 -22.63 27.98 -9.66
CA ALA A 208 -22.60 26.92 -10.66
C ALA A 208 -23.47 25.74 -10.21
N GLY A 209 -24.52 25.42 -10.99
CA GLY A 209 -25.43 24.30 -10.68
C GLY A 209 -24.77 22.92 -10.64
N LEU A 210 -23.59 22.75 -11.25
CA LEU A 210 -22.71 21.60 -11.05
C LEU A 210 -21.30 22.10 -10.77
N LYS A 211 -20.82 21.86 -9.55
CA LYS A 211 -19.43 22.13 -9.16
C LYS A 211 -18.82 20.94 -8.44
N CYS A 212 -17.51 20.80 -8.59
CA CYS A 212 -16.67 19.80 -7.96
C CYS A 212 -15.38 20.46 -7.51
N MET A 213 -15.02 20.31 -6.25
CA MET A 213 -13.67 20.62 -5.77
C MET A 213 -12.89 19.34 -5.55
N THR A 214 -11.66 19.32 -6.03
CA THR A 214 -10.80 18.14 -5.99
C THR A 214 -9.55 18.46 -5.20
N LEU A 215 -9.32 17.68 -4.15
CA LEU A 215 -8.05 17.56 -3.45
C LEU A 215 -7.28 16.41 -4.11
N GLN A 216 -6.07 16.69 -4.57
CA GLN A 216 -5.19 15.71 -5.17
C GLN A 216 -3.98 15.46 -4.27
N ARG A 217 -3.79 14.22 -3.84
CA ARG A 217 -2.58 13.76 -3.18
C ARG A 217 -1.62 13.25 -4.25
N ARG A 218 -0.37 13.68 -4.26
CA ARG A 218 0.61 13.30 -5.27
C ARG A 218 1.73 12.52 -4.60
N PHE A 219 2.04 11.35 -5.14
CA PHE A 219 3.24 10.61 -4.77
C PHE A 219 4.40 11.11 -5.64
N THR A 220 5.46 11.63 -5.02
CA THR A 220 6.60 12.23 -5.73
C THR A 220 7.93 11.71 -5.17
N GLY A 221 9.03 11.94 -5.89
CA GLY A 221 10.38 11.63 -5.38
C GLY A 221 10.75 10.15 -5.31
N PHE A 222 9.97 9.25 -5.92
CA PHE A 222 10.28 7.83 -5.99
C PHE A 222 10.93 7.48 -7.35
N ASP A 223 12.07 6.80 -7.33
CA ASP A 223 12.73 6.38 -8.58
C ASP A 223 12.07 5.12 -9.18
N GLU A 224 10.93 5.34 -9.84
CA GLU A 224 10.17 4.30 -10.55
C GLU A 224 11.02 3.56 -11.60
N ALA A 225 11.95 4.26 -12.26
CA ALA A 225 12.77 3.68 -13.32
C ALA A 225 13.84 2.73 -12.75
N PHE A 226 14.47 3.10 -11.63
CA PHE A 226 15.40 2.23 -10.91
C PHE A 226 14.70 0.97 -10.42
N VAL A 227 13.58 1.11 -9.70
CA VAL A 227 12.85 -0.03 -9.15
C VAL A 227 12.30 -0.94 -10.24
N ARG A 228 11.75 -0.36 -11.33
CA ARG A 228 11.30 -1.12 -12.50
C ARG A 228 12.41 -1.99 -13.07
N ARG A 229 13.61 -1.45 -13.30
CA ARG A 229 14.75 -2.21 -13.83
C ARG A 229 15.13 -3.37 -12.92
N ARG A 230 15.24 -3.12 -11.61
CA ARG A 230 15.58 -4.15 -10.62
C ARG A 230 14.52 -5.25 -10.49
N MET A 231 13.25 -4.90 -10.59
CA MET A 231 12.15 -5.88 -10.56
C MET A 231 12.10 -6.74 -11.82
N VAL A 232 12.35 -6.14 -12.99
CA VAL A 232 12.48 -6.88 -14.25
C VAL A 232 13.64 -7.86 -14.19
N GLU A 233 14.81 -7.42 -13.72
CA GLU A 233 15.99 -8.28 -13.50
C GLU A 233 15.68 -9.43 -12.53
N LEU A 234 15.00 -9.14 -11.41
CA LEU A 234 14.60 -10.13 -10.42
C LEU A 234 13.69 -11.21 -11.02
N VAL A 235 12.66 -10.83 -11.77
CA VAL A 235 11.75 -11.80 -12.40
C VAL A 235 12.46 -12.59 -13.51
N HIS A 236 13.30 -11.97 -14.31
CA HIS A 236 14.08 -12.70 -15.32
C HIS A 236 15.03 -13.72 -14.69
N SER A 237 15.59 -13.45 -13.49
CA SER A 237 16.39 -14.44 -12.78
C SER A 237 15.62 -15.71 -12.39
N THR A 238 14.27 -15.64 -12.36
CA THR A 238 13.40 -16.80 -12.16
C THR A 238 13.13 -17.60 -13.44
N ASN A 239 13.76 -17.23 -14.56
CA ASN A 239 13.54 -17.80 -15.91
C ASN A 239 12.09 -17.71 -16.40
N TYR A 240 11.37 -16.66 -16.01
CA TYR A 240 10.07 -16.32 -16.58
C TYR A 240 10.21 -15.84 -18.03
N ARG A 241 9.43 -16.44 -18.94
CA ARG A 241 9.47 -16.19 -20.40
C ARG A 241 8.26 -15.43 -20.94
N GLY A 242 7.29 -15.10 -20.08
CA GLY A 242 6.07 -14.40 -20.47
C GLY A 242 6.25 -12.89 -20.57
N ASN A 243 5.14 -12.20 -20.81
CA ASN A 243 5.07 -10.75 -20.79
C ASN A 243 4.98 -10.26 -19.35
N LEU A 244 6.04 -9.57 -18.91
CA LEU A 244 6.12 -8.94 -17.60
C LEU A 244 5.80 -7.44 -17.70
N GLN A 245 4.82 -7.00 -16.93
CA GLN A 245 4.47 -5.60 -16.77
C GLN A 245 4.64 -5.16 -15.30
N VAL A 246 5.57 -4.24 -15.06
CA VAL A 246 5.72 -3.56 -13.77
C VAL A 246 4.91 -2.26 -13.80
N GLN A 247 4.02 -2.05 -12.84
CA GLN A 247 3.18 -0.85 -12.74
C GLN A 247 3.32 -0.22 -11.36
N PHE A 248 3.09 1.09 -11.28
CA PHE A 248 3.10 1.85 -10.02
C PHE A 248 1.72 2.48 -9.76
N PRO A 249 0.66 1.67 -9.53
CA PRO A 249 -0.66 2.23 -9.29
C PRO A 249 -0.70 2.97 -7.95
N VAL A 250 -1.31 4.15 -7.95
CA VAL A 250 -1.54 4.95 -6.74
C VAL A 250 -3.04 4.97 -6.46
N LYS A 251 -3.44 4.46 -5.30
CA LYS A 251 -4.81 4.52 -4.78
C LYS A 251 -4.97 5.68 -3.81
N ASP A 252 -6.21 6.04 -3.51
CA ASP A 252 -6.59 7.13 -2.60
C ASP A 252 -6.00 8.50 -3.00
N GLN A 253 -5.75 8.68 -4.31
CA GLN A 253 -5.12 9.87 -4.85
C GLN A 253 -6.04 11.10 -4.82
N TYR A 254 -7.34 10.89 -5.04
CA TYR A 254 -8.30 11.97 -5.23
C TYR A 254 -9.38 11.96 -4.16
N VAL A 255 -9.70 13.15 -3.66
CA VAL A 255 -10.92 13.42 -2.91
C VAL A 255 -11.73 14.44 -3.68
N GLN A 256 -12.97 14.09 -4.00
CA GLN A 256 -13.86 14.95 -4.79
C GLN A 256 -15.06 15.37 -3.94
N VAL A 257 -15.16 16.67 -3.68
CA VAL A 257 -16.30 17.29 -3.01
C VAL A 257 -17.23 17.84 -4.07
N PHE A 258 -18.47 17.35 -4.08
CA PHE A 258 -19.48 17.78 -5.01
C PHE A 258 -20.56 18.60 -4.30
N ASN A 259 -21.10 19.58 -5.02
CA ASN A 259 -22.29 20.30 -4.59
C ASN A 259 -23.47 19.34 -4.39
N ASN A 260 -24.33 19.65 -3.42
CA ASN A 260 -25.50 18.86 -3.11
C ASN A 260 -26.61 19.08 -4.16
N CYS A 261 -26.61 18.27 -5.23
CA CYS A 261 -27.69 18.28 -6.21
C CYS A 261 -28.03 16.88 -6.73
N LYS A 262 -29.27 16.71 -7.20
CA LYS A 262 -29.77 15.42 -7.73
C LYS A 262 -28.92 14.88 -8.88
N ILE A 263 -28.42 15.75 -9.75
CA ILE A 263 -27.57 15.34 -10.88
C ILE A 263 -26.22 14.78 -10.38
N ASN A 264 -25.63 15.41 -9.36
CA ASN A 264 -24.40 14.92 -8.73
C ASN A 264 -24.64 13.60 -7.99
N GLN A 265 -25.79 13.43 -7.32
CA GLN A 265 -26.20 12.15 -6.72
C GLN A 265 -26.33 11.07 -7.79
N TRP A 266 -27.06 11.35 -8.87
CA TRP A 266 -27.34 10.38 -9.92
C TRP A 266 -26.07 9.85 -10.60
N ARG A 267 -25.10 10.72 -10.88
CA ARG A 267 -23.83 10.26 -11.48
C ARG A 267 -22.99 9.39 -10.56
N LEU A 268 -23.17 9.51 -9.23
CA LEU A 268 -22.43 8.73 -8.23
C LEU A 268 -23.15 7.41 -7.88
N THR A 269 -24.44 7.30 -8.21
CA THR A 269 -25.24 6.08 -8.01
C THR A 269 -24.96 5.05 -9.11
N ARG A 270 -24.33 3.93 -8.73
CA ARG A 270 -23.91 2.87 -9.66
C ARG A 270 -25.02 2.33 -10.56
N TRP A 271 -26.22 2.08 -10.02
CA TRP A 271 -27.35 1.55 -10.82
C TRP A 271 -27.82 2.54 -11.90
N ILE A 272 -27.83 3.85 -11.61
CA ILE A 272 -28.19 4.88 -12.59
C ILE A 272 -27.14 4.95 -13.70
N PHE A 273 -25.86 4.83 -13.34
CA PHE A 273 -24.78 4.71 -14.33
C PHE A 273 -24.98 3.50 -15.25
N TRP A 274 -25.30 2.33 -14.71
CA TRP A 274 -25.59 1.13 -15.50
C TRP A 274 -26.81 1.29 -16.40
N LEU A 275 -27.91 1.87 -15.90
CA LEU A 275 -29.10 2.17 -16.69
C LEU A 275 -28.77 3.14 -17.84
N CYS A 276 -28.01 4.19 -17.57
CA CYS A 276 -27.57 5.16 -18.57
C CYS A 276 -26.66 4.53 -19.64
N THR A 277 -25.86 3.55 -19.24
CA THR A 277 -24.99 2.78 -20.14
C THR A 277 -25.83 1.83 -21.02
N LEU A 278 -26.78 1.09 -20.45
CA LEU A 278 -27.64 0.15 -21.18
C LEU A 278 -28.56 0.87 -22.18
N THR A 279 -29.04 2.05 -21.82
CA THR A 279 -29.89 2.90 -22.68
C THR A 279 -29.09 3.70 -23.72
N LEU A 280 -27.76 3.51 -23.81
CA LEU A 280 -26.82 4.27 -24.66
C LEU A 280 -26.85 5.80 -24.46
N MET A 281 -27.53 6.27 -23.42
CA MET A 281 -27.61 7.68 -23.02
C MET A 281 -26.24 8.23 -22.59
N VAL A 282 -25.31 7.35 -22.21
CA VAL A 282 -23.92 7.67 -21.83
C VAL A 282 -23.23 8.59 -22.86
N LEU A 283 -23.52 8.43 -24.16
CA LEU A 283 -22.92 9.23 -25.24
C LEU A 283 -23.29 10.71 -25.17
N PHE A 284 -24.44 11.05 -24.60
CA PHE A 284 -24.89 12.44 -24.45
C PHE A 284 -24.70 12.97 -23.03
N THR A 285 -24.96 12.13 -22.02
CA THR A 285 -24.91 12.55 -20.62
C THR A 285 -23.49 12.84 -20.16
N TRP A 286 -22.48 12.06 -20.57
CA TRP A 286 -21.09 12.30 -20.17
C TRP A 286 -20.50 13.59 -20.73
N PRO A 287 -20.59 13.88 -22.05
CA PRO A 287 -20.16 15.18 -22.58
C PRO A 287 -20.90 16.34 -21.91
N TYR A 288 -22.23 16.22 -21.72
CA TYR A 288 -23.01 17.25 -21.03
C TYR A 288 -22.50 17.51 -19.60
N LEU A 289 -22.29 16.44 -18.82
CA LEU A 289 -21.75 16.56 -17.46
C LEU A 289 -20.35 17.14 -17.46
N PHE A 290 -19.50 16.75 -18.42
CA PHE A 290 -18.14 17.27 -18.56
C PHE A 290 -18.14 18.78 -18.80
N PHE A 291 -18.93 19.27 -19.78
CA PHE A 291 -18.97 20.69 -20.11
C PHE A 291 -19.71 21.54 -19.09
N ARG A 292 -20.67 20.97 -18.35
CA ARG A 292 -21.49 21.72 -17.39
C ARG A 292 -20.91 21.72 -15.97
N THR A 293 -20.04 20.76 -15.63
CA THR A 293 -19.40 20.68 -14.31
C THR A 293 -18.22 21.64 -14.21
N LYS A 294 -18.32 22.66 -13.35
CA LYS A 294 -17.19 23.51 -12.98
C LYS A 294 -16.28 22.75 -12.01
N ARG A 295 -15.00 22.63 -12.33
CA ARG A 295 -14.04 21.88 -11.52
C ARG A 295 -13.05 22.83 -10.86
N PHE A 296 -12.75 22.57 -9.60
CA PHE A 296 -11.78 23.27 -8.77
C PHE A 296 -10.67 22.27 -8.40
N GLU A 297 -9.71 22.06 -9.31
CA GLU A 297 -8.49 21.25 -9.10
C GLU A 297 -7.37 22.15 -8.60
N ILE A 298 -7.47 22.57 -7.35
CA ILE A 298 -6.65 23.66 -6.82
C ILE A 298 -5.76 23.20 -5.68
N VAL A 299 -6.24 22.24 -4.91
CA VAL A 299 -5.54 21.79 -3.72
C VAL A 299 -4.73 20.55 -4.07
N GLN A 300 -3.42 20.67 -3.96
CA GLN A 300 -2.48 19.58 -4.14
C GLN A 300 -1.73 19.34 -2.84
N VAL A 301 -1.47 18.07 -2.53
CA VAL A 301 -0.67 17.66 -1.38
C VAL A 301 0.40 16.72 -1.90
N ASP A 302 1.64 17.18 -1.88
CA ASP A 302 2.78 16.38 -2.28
C ASP A 302 3.24 15.53 -1.09
N TRP A 303 3.32 14.22 -1.34
CA TRP A 303 3.85 13.21 -0.46
C TRP A 303 5.12 12.66 -1.10
N ALA A 304 6.25 13.27 -0.77
CA ALA A 304 7.52 12.90 -1.37
C ALA A 304 8.16 11.71 -0.64
N TYR A 305 8.51 10.67 -1.40
CA TYR A 305 9.31 9.54 -0.93
C TYR A 305 10.76 9.95 -0.66
N SER A 306 11.31 10.79 -1.54
CA SER A 306 12.60 11.44 -1.37
C SER A 306 12.58 12.88 -1.87
N VAL A 307 13.43 13.70 -1.28
CA VAL A 307 13.64 15.10 -1.69
C VAL A 307 15.13 15.30 -1.94
N ASP A 308 15.48 16.02 -3.01
CA ASP A 308 16.86 16.40 -3.27
C ASP A 308 17.30 17.43 -2.23
N GLY A 309 18.26 17.05 -1.38
CA GLY A 309 18.84 17.97 -0.41
C GLY A 309 19.71 19.04 -1.09
N SER A 310 19.95 20.14 -0.37
CA SER A 310 20.89 21.21 -0.77
C SER A 310 22.27 20.69 -1.17
N ASP A 311 22.66 19.55 -0.60
CA ASP A 311 23.97 18.93 -0.76
C ASP A 311 24.04 18.01 -2.01
N GLY A 312 22.99 18.01 -2.85
CA GLY A 312 22.86 17.17 -4.03
C GLY A 312 22.58 15.69 -3.73
N ARG A 313 22.41 15.33 -2.45
CA ARG A 313 22.05 13.97 -2.01
C ARG A 313 20.55 13.88 -1.74
N LYS A 314 19.94 12.78 -2.20
CA LYS A 314 18.55 12.45 -1.90
C LYS A 314 18.37 12.17 -0.40
N ARG A 315 17.40 12.85 0.23
CA ARG A 315 16.95 12.57 1.59
C ARG A 315 15.65 11.79 1.50
N TYR A 316 15.63 10.61 2.12
CA TYR A 316 14.49 9.69 2.09
C TYR A 316 13.59 9.88 3.31
N ALA A 317 12.29 9.68 3.14
CA ALA A 317 11.35 9.76 4.26
C ALA A 317 11.61 8.67 5.30
N SER A 318 11.94 7.45 4.84
CA SER A 318 12.25 6.31 5.71
C SER A 318 13.44 5.49 5.23
N ILE A 319 13.31 4.86 4.06
CA ILE A 319 14.31 3.97 3.46
C ILE A 319 14.55 4.34 1.99
N SER A 320 15.71 3.97 1.46
CA SER A 320 16.01 4.13 0.03
C SER A 320 15.33 3.05 -0.81
N GLU A 321 15.18 3.31 -2.11
CA GLU A 321 14.62 2.34 -3.05
C GLU A 321 15.46 1.06 -3.15
N GLU A 322 16.79 1.17 -3.00
CA GLU A 322 17.69 0.02 -2.98
C GLU A 322 17.49 -0.84 -1.73
N ARG A 323 17.35 -0.21 -0.55
CA ARG A 323 17.08 -0.94 0.68
C ARG A 323 15.70 -1.59 0.64
N TRP A 324 14.71 -0.89 0.08
CA TRP A 324 13.39 -1.44 -0.16
C TRP A 324 13.45 -2.67 -1.08
N TYR A 325 14.21 -2.62 -2.18
CA TYR A 325 14.43 -3.76 -3.07
C TYR A 325 15.09 -4.93 -2.35
N ASN A 326 16.13 -4.70 -1.55
CA ASN A 326 16.83 -5.76 -0.83
C ASN A 326 15.93 -6.47 0.19
N MET A 327 15.04 -5.71 0.85
CA MET A 327 14.05 -6.25 1.78
C MET A 327 12.98 -7.08 1.07
N TRP A 328 12.37 -6.55 0.01
CA TRP A 328 11.23 -7.20 -0.66
C TRP A 328 11.61 -8.20 -1.76
N GLY A 329 12.83 -8.13 -2.30
CA GLY A 329 13.22 -8.91 -3.48
C GLY A 329 13.06 -10.42 -3.29
N ARG A 330 13.42 -10.95 -2.11
CA ARG A 330 13.25 -12.37 -1.78
C ARG A 330 11.77 -12.76 -1.68
N ALA A 331 10.96 -11.96 -0.98
CA ALA A 331 9.53 -12.20 -0.83
C ALA A 331 8.79 -12.14 -2.17
N ILE A 332 9.11 -11.15 -3.01
CA ILE A 332 8.55 -11.00 -4.36
C ILE A 332 8.93 -12.19 -5.24
N SER A 333 10.21 -12.58 -5.30
CA SER A 333 10.66 -13.72 -6.10
C SER A 333 9.92 -15.01 -5.71
N ARG A 334 9.74 -15.24 -4.40
CA ARG A 334 8.99 -16.37 -3.88
C ARG A 334 7.51 -16.31 -4.28
N ALA A 335 6.85 -15.16 -4.13
CA ALA A 335 5.45 -14.99 -4.48
C ALA A 335 5.20 -15.20 -5.99
N VAL A 336 6.13 -14.72 -6.83
CA VAL A 336 6.13 -14.91 -8.29
C VAL A 336 6.25 -16.39 -8.65
N LEU A 337 7.20 -17.12 -8.06
CA LEU A 337 7.35 -18.56 -8.27
C LEU A 337 6.14 -19.37 -7.80
N GLN A 338 5.46 -18.90 -6.76
CA GLN A 338 4.21 -19.47 -6.26
C GLN A 338 2.97 -19.06 -7.07
N LYS A 339 3.13 -18.26 -8.13
CA LYS A 339 2.04 -17.79 -9.00
C LYS A 339 0.91 -17.09 -8.23
N ARG A 340 1.26 -16.35 -7.18
CA ARG A 340 0.26 -15.68 -6.33
C ARG A 340 -0.37 -14.47 -7.04
N GLN A 341 -1.63 -14.20 -6.68
CA GLN A 341 -2.39 -13.02 -7.10
C GLN A 341 -2.87 -12.27 -5.86
N SER A 342 -1.95 -11.58 -5.17
CA SER A 342 -2.24 -10.91 -3.89
C SER A 342 -1.33 -9.72 -3.62
N THR A 343 -1.76 -8.88 -2.68
CA THR A 343 -0.87 -7.91 -2.02
C THR A 343 0.03 -8.67 -1.04
N LEU A 344 1.32 -8.35 -1.02
CA LEU A 344 2.27 -8.90 -0.06
C LEU A 344 2.29 -8.04 1.20
N ASP A 345 2.27 -8.72 2.33
CA ASP A 345 2.27 -8.11 3.64
C ASP A 345 3.57 -8.44 4.41
N GLN A 346 3.72 -7.88 5.61
CA GLN A 346 4.86 -8.17 6.50
C GLN A 346 5.03 -9.67 6.78
N ARG A 347 3.94 -10.45 6.77
CA ARG A 347 4.01 -11.91 6.93
C ARG A 347 4.84 -12.56 5.82
N ASP A 348 4.78 -12.04 4.60
CA ASP A 348 5.57 -12.54 3.48
C ASP A 348 7.05 -12.17 3.60
N LEU A 349 7.37 -11.02 4.21
CA LEU A 349 8.75 -10.68 4.58
C LEU A 349 9.31 -11.66 5.61
N LEU A 350 8.58 -11.88 6.72
CA LEU A 350 8.98 -12.82 7.76
C LEU A 350 9.13 -14.26 7.21
N MET A 351 8.21 -14.69 6.35
CA MET A 351 8.31 -15.99 5.67
C MET A 351 9.51 -16.08 4.73
N ALA A 352 9.93 -14.96 4.12
CA ALA A 352 11.11 -14.92 3.25
C ALA A 352 12.43 -14.87 4.04
N GLU A 353 12.44 -14.25 5.22
CA GLU A 353 13.59 -14.20 6.13
C GLU A 353 13.80 -15.55 6.86
N GLY A 354 12.72 -16.16 7.36
CA GLY A 354 12.78 -17.44 8.09
C GLY A 354 12.96 -18.68 7.20
N ALA A 355 13.04 -18.53 5.88
CA ALA A 355 13.22 -19.62 4.92
C ALA A 355 14.62 -19.61 4.26
N GLY A 356 15.64 -19.16 4.99
CA GLY A 356 17.01 -19.52 4.66
C GLY A 356 17.28 -20.96 5.13
N PRO A 357 17.67 -21.90 4.25
CA PRO A 357 18.41 -23.05 4.72
C PRO A 357 19.79 -22.55 5.18
N ASP A 358 20.08 -22.62 6.48
CA ASP A 358 21.45 -22.84 6.91
C ASP A 358 21.92 -24.12 6.22
N PHE A 359 23.00 -24.05 5.44
CA PHE A 359 23.53 -25.16 4.67
C PHE A 359 24.17 -26.27 5.55
N SER A 360 23.91 -26.27 6.86
CA SER A 360 24.60 -27.11 7.85
C SER A 360 23.72 -27.87 8.84
N SER A 361 22.38 -27.86 8.75
CA SER A 361 21.58 -28.69 9.67
C SER A 361 20.30 -29.28 9.08
N VAL A 362 20.23 -30.61 9.18
CA VAL A 362 19.20 -31.58 8.74
C VAL A 362 18.09 -31.68 9.82
N PRO A 363 16.84 -32.09 9.50
CA PRO A 363 15.63 -31.28 9.64
C PRO A 363 14.75 -31.61 10.86
N ALA A 364 13.86 -30.70 11.22
CA ALA A 364 12.79 -30.94 12.18
C ALA A 364 11.51 -31.44 11.50
N GLU A 365 10.92 -32.48 12.08
CA GLU A 365 9.70 -33.18 11.71
C GLU A 365 8.46 -32.26 11.66
N GLY A 366 7.57 -32.52 10.70
CA GLY A 366 6.19 -32.02 10.69
C GLY A 366 5.68 -31.72 9.28
N ALA A 367 4.47 -32.18 8.94
CA ALA A 367 3.86 -32.19 7.60
C ALA A 367 3.86 -30.85 6.81
N LEU A 368 4.11 -29.71 7.47
CA LEU A 368 4.33 -28.41 6.83
C LEU A 368 5.68 -28.33 6.08
N GLY A 369 6.70 -29.08 6.52
CA GLY A 369 8.01 -29.14 5.89
C GLY A 369 8.00 -29.82 4.52
N PHE A 370 7.17 -30.84 4.31
CA PHE A 370 7.06 -31.54 3.03
C PHE A 370 6.38 -30.69 1.94
N LEU A 371 5.34 -29.92 2.30
CA LEU A 371 4.71 -29.00 1.35
C LEU A 371 5.64 -27.85 0.99
N MET A 372 6.36 -27.28 1.96
CA MET A 372 7.34 -26.23 1.68
C MET A 372 8.55 -26.75 0.89
N ALA A 373 9.09 -27.92 1.23
CA ALA A 373 10.17 -28.55 0.48
C ALA A 373 9.73 -28.89 -0.96
N GLY A 374 8.49 -29.34 -1.15
CA GLY A 374 7.91 -29.56 -2.48
C GLY A 374 7.78 -28.29 -3.31
N VAL A 375 7.38 -27.17 -2.70
CA VAL A 375 7.27 -25.86 -3.36
C VAL A 375 8.66 -25.29 -3.70
N VAL A 376 9.66 -25.47 -2.83
CA VAL A 376 11.05 -25.08 -3.10
C VAL A 376 11.63 -25.94 -4.24
N ALA A 377 11.39 -27.25 -4.23
CA ALA A 377 11.81 -28.16 -5.29
C ALA A 377 11.12 -27.85 -6.65
N MET A 378 9.81 -27.56 -6.64
CA MET A 378 9.10 -27.13 -7.86
C MET A 378 9.58 -25.77 -8.37
N GLY A 379 9.90 -24.83 -7.47
CA GLY A 379 10.50 -23.55 -7.84
C GLY A 379 11.85 -23.72 -8.52
N GLU A 380 12.68 -24.66 -8.06
CA GLU A 380 13.98 -24.96 -8.64
C GLU A 380 13.88 -25.62 -10.02
N VAL A 381 12.91 -26.53 -10.22
CA VAL A 381 12.65 -27.13 -11.54
C VAL A 381 12.12 -26.09 -12.54
N ASN A 382 11.21 -25.21 -12.12
CA ASN A 382 10.71 -24.12 -12.97
C ASN A 382 11.81 -23.12 -13.33
N ARG A 383 12.75 -22.87 -12.41
CA ARG A 383 13.95 -22.07 -12.72
C ARG A 383 14.80 -22.75 -13.78
N GLN A 384 15.00 -24.07 -13.76
CA GLN A 384 15.87 -24.73 -14.74
C GLN A 384 15.23 -24.85 -16.15
N LEU A 385 13.92 -25.05 -16.25
CA LEU A 385 13.24 -25.28 -17.53
C LEU A 385 12.66 -24.00 -18.16
N GLY A 386 12.49 -22.95 -17.37
CA GLY A 386 11.78 -21.73 -17.74
C GLY A 386 10.27 -21.94 -17.80
N TRP A 387 9.49 -20.88 -17.55
CA TRP A 387 8.04 -20.98 -17.39
C TRP A 387 7.31 -19.72 -17.88
N GLY A 388 6.01 -19.85 -18.14
CA GLY A 388 5.16 -18.75 -18.61
C GLY A 388 5.43 -18.29 -20.05
N GLY A 389 5.98 -19.15 -20.91
CA GLY A 389 6.10 -18.84 -22.35
C GLY A 389 4.75 -18.94 -23.07
N ASP A 390 4.62 -18.25 -24.21
CA ASP A 390 3.46 -18.39 -25.09
C ASP A 390 3.32 -19.86 -25.58
N SER A 391 2.08 -20.36 -25.61
CA SER A 391 1.75 -21.76 -25.95
C SER A 391 0.64 -21.94 -27.00
#